data_AF-A0A9D9C903-F1
#
_entry.id   AF-A0A9D9C903-F1
#
_cell.length_a   1.000
_cell.length_b   1.000
_cell.length_c   1.000
_cell.angle_alpha   90.00
_cell.angle_beta   90.00
_cell.angle_gamma   90.00
#
_symmetry.space_group_name_H-M   'P 1'
#
loop_
_entity.id
_entity.type
_entity.pdbx_description
1 polymer ?
#
loop_
_entity_poly.entity_id
_entity_poly.type
_entity_poly.pdbx_seq_one_letter_code
_entity_poly.pdbx_strand_id
1 'polypeptide(L)' 'MKKIILRKGKEESLGRFHPWIFSGAIHHTESDVALEEGDIVEVLSFDG' A
#
# COMPACT_ATOMS: atom_id res chain seq x y z
N MET A 1 -8.67 -9.05 -5.12
CA MET A 1 -8.36 -8.44 -3.80
C MET A 1 -7.83 -7.04 -4.08
N LYS A 2 -8.17 -6.05 -3.25
CA LYS A 2 -7.75 -4.66 -3.45
C LYS A 2 -6.27 -4.53 -3.08
N LYS A 3 -5.43 -3.98 -3.96
CA LYS A 3 -3.98 -3.89 -3.75
C LYS A 3 -3.51 -2.44 -3.73
N ILE A 4 -2.55 -2.15 -2.86
CA ILE A 4 -1.86 -0.87 -2.77
C ILE A 4 -0.39 -1.10 -3.09
N ILE A 5 0.11 -0.42 -4.12
CA ILE A 5 1.52 -0.44 -4.50
C ILE A 5 2.23 0.75 -3.83
N LEU A 6 3.29 0.48 -3.07
CA LEU A 6 4.10 1.51 -2.46
C LEU A 6 5.10 2.13 -3.45
N ARG A 7 5.48 3.38 -3.19
CA ARG A 7 6.63 4.01 -3.88
C ARG A 7 7.91 3.30 -3.48
N LYS A 8 8.85 3.19 -4.42
CA LYS A 8 10.17 2.56 -4.20
C LYS A 8 10.85 3.08 -2.93
N GLY A 9 11.25 2.15 -2.05
CA GLY A 9 11.94 2.44 -0.79
C GLY A 9 11.03 2.87 0.36
N LYS A 10 9.70 2.94 0.17
CA LYS A 10 8.75 3.28 1.25
C LYS A 10 8.30 2.07 2.06
N GLU A 11 8.62 0.86 1.62
CA GLU A 11 8.45 -0.39 2.34
C GLU A 11 9.38 -0.52 3.57
N GLU A 12 10.45 0.28 3.65
CA GLU A 12 11.42 0.22 4.76
C GLU A 12 10.76 0.48 6.13
N SER A 13 9.73 1.33 6.20
CA SER A 13 8.99 1.55 7.45
C SER A 13 8.26 0.29 7.91
N LEU A 14 7.70 -0.49 6.98
CA LEU A 14 7.04 -1.76 7.28
C LEU A 14 8.04 -2.82 7.73
N GLY A 15 9.25 -2.83 7.14
CA GLY A 15 10.36 -3.69 7.57
C GLY A 15 10.82 -3.44 9.01
N ARG A 16 10.53 -2.25 9.55
CA ARG A 16 10.75 -1.89 10.97
C ARG A 16 9.50 -2.07 11.83
N PHE A 17 8.50 -2.81 11.35
CA PHE A 17 7.21 -3.06 12.01
C PHE A 17 6.42 -1.79 12.34
N HIS A 18 6.56 -0.73 11.53
CA HIS A 18 5.71 0.44 11.66
C HIS A 18 4.29 0.10 11.18
N PRO A 19 3.24 0.33 11.99
CA PRO A 19 1.89 -0.16 11.68
C PRO A 19 1.15 0.65 10.61
N TRP A 20 1.67 1.82 10.21
CA TRP A 20 0.94 2.78 9.38
C TRP A 20 1.59 2.98 8.01
N ILE A 21 0.74 3.23 7.02
CA ILE A 21 1.12 3.65 5.67
C ILE A 21 0.51 5.03 5.44
N PHE A 22 1.36 6.00 5.15
CA PHE A 22 0.91 7.37 4.83
C PHE A 22 0.59 7.50 3.35
N SER A 23 -0.36 8.36 2.98
CA SER A 23 -0.76 8.59 1.59
C SER A 23 0.41 8.95 0.66
N GLY A 24 1.42 9.69 1.18
CA GLY A 24 2.64 10.02 0.43
C GLY A 24 3.55 8.82 0.10
N ALA A 25 3.33 7.66 0.73
CA ALA A 25 4.02 6.41 0.42
C ALA A 25 3.34 5.61 -0.70
N ILE A 26 2.10 5.94 -1.05
CA ILE A 26 1.33 5.22 -2.07
C ILE A 26 1.78 5.67 -3.47
N HIS A 27 2.03 4.71 -4.35
CA HIS A 27 2.32 4.95 -5.76
C HIS A 27 1.01 4.91 -6.57
N HIS A 28 0.30 3.79 -6.53
CA HIS A 28 -1.05 3.64 -7.08
C HIS A 28 -1.78 2.47 -6.42
N THR A 29 -3.06 2.34 -6.70
CA THR A 29 -3.94 1.26 -6.24
C THR A 29 -4.32 0.37 -7.42
N GLU A 30 -4.17 -0.94 -7.29
CA GLU A 30 -4.66 -1.90 -8.28
C GLU A 30 -5.98 -2.49 -7.77
N SER A 31 -7.08 -2.04 -8.37
CA SER A 31 -8.40 -2.60 -8.15
C SER A 31 -9.34 -2.22 -9.31
N ASP A 32 -10.27 -3.12 -9.62
CA ASP A 32 -11.35 -2.86 -10.57
C ASP A 32 -12.39 -1.86 -10.01
N VAL A 33 -12.35 -1.57 -8.70
CA VAL A 33 -13.30 -0.70 -7.99
C VAL A 33 -12.52 0.27 -7.09
N ALA A 34 -13.09 1.44 -6.81
CA ALA A 34 -12.50 2.40 -5.87
C ALA A 34 -12.34 1.79 -4.45
N LEU A 35 -11.31 2.25 -3.72
CA LEU A 35 -11.14 1.94 -2.31
C LEU A 35 -12.18 2.71 -1.48
N GLU A 36 -12.76 2.04 -0.50
CA GLU A 36 -13.72 2.54 0.47
C GLU A 36 -13.17 2.37 1.89
N GLU A 37 -13.73 3.12 2.84
CA GLU A 37 -13.36 3.00 4.24
C GLU A 37 -13.66 1.60 4.78
N GLY A 38 -12.70 1.01 5.49
CA GLY A 38 -12.83 -0.33 6.09
C GLY A 38 -12.44 -1.48 5.17
N ASP A 39 -12.04 -1.21 3.92
CA ASP A 39 -11.54 -2.24 3.02
C ASP A 39 -10.28 -2.93 3.56
N ILE A 40 -10.27 -4.25 3.46
CA ILE A 40 -9.05 -5.04 3.61
C ILE A 40 -8.27 -4.98 2.29
N VAL A 41 -7.03 -4.54 2.38
CA VAL A 41 -6.14 -4.37 1.23
C VAL A 41 -4.86 -5.19 1.41
N GLU A 42 -4.30 -5.64 0.30
CA GLU A 42 -2.96 -6.19 0.22
C GLU A 42 -1.98 -5.06 -0.11
N VAL A 43 -0.86 -4.99 0.60
CA VAL A 43 0.17 -3.97 0.39
C VAL A 43 1.38 -4.64 -0.25
N LEU A 44 1.75 -4.17 -1.42
CA LEU A 44 2.88 -4.69 -2.18
C LEU A 44 3.99 -3.65 -2.28
N SER A 45 5.21 -4.15 -2.43
CA SER A 45 6.38 -3.31 -2.67
C SER A 45 6.29 -2.68 -4.08
N PHE A 46 7.24 -1.81 -4.43
CA PHE A 46 7.30 -1.28 -5.79
C PHE A 46 7.52 -2.38 -6.84
N ASP A 47 8.16 -3.49 -6.46
CA ASP A 47 8.52 -4.59 -7.37
C ASP A 47 7.41 -5.65 -7.48
N GLY A 48 6.28 -5.45 -6.81
CA GLY A 48 5.20 -6.44 -6.64
C GLY A 48 5.40 -7.31 -5.40
#